data_AF-A0A7W5YDV9-F1
#
_entry.id   AF-A0A7W5YDV9-F1
#
_cell.length_a   1.000
_cell.length_b   1.000
_cell.length_c   1.000
_cell.angle_alpha   90.00
_cell.angle_beta   90.00
_cell.angle_gamma   90.00
#
_symmetry.space_group_name_H-M   'P 1'
#
loop_
_entity.id
_entity.type
_entity.pdbx_description
1 polymer ?
#
loop_
_entity_poly.entity_id
_entity_poly.type
_entity_poly.pdbx_seq_one_letter_code
_entity_poly.pdbx_strand_id
1 'polypeptide(L)'
;MHLEVFDGSVLDLAGVRVGDEESVRRAEGREWVRFFGSRVCPTCLAASGGVWLTWWKLSWAAVCPEHRTLLVDLCPRCRVAVRRGPAGQPARLSRSRMPAPLRCGALLSGAVCDQPIPQIRTSVASHELADQQQLVLEVATRRRPALIAGQVVNAGQWFAVLKATALLARLGVPEVLPLLDAPPNSQDALAAEAGGQRWNRAGPVGRFGMAPRTALVAAGLLATASKVAAAEEESELVARLMPLATAARMRWKERRPDLSTPMALPPVFTAALDAVSPSAGRRRGAARRRGRSVPTGRMRRCGRARWS
;
A
#
# COMPACT_ATOMS: atom_id res chain seq x y z
N MET A 1 1.71 -21.99 0.08
CA MET A 1 2.38 -20.86 -0.62
C MET A 1 3.31 -20.17 0.38
N HIS A 2 4.58 -19.87 0.06
CA HIS A 2 5.52 -19.26 1.03
C HIS A 2 5.03 -17.97 1.71
N LEU A 3 4.07 -17.25 1.11
CA LEU A 3 3.47 -16.03 1.66
C LEU A 3 2.43 -16.27 2.77
N GLU A 4 2.01 -17.52 3.01
CA GLU A 4 1.02 -17.87 4.05
C GLU A 4 1.46 -17.44 5.46
N VAL A 5 2.77 -17.32 5.71
CA VAL A 5 3.29 -16.77 6.98
C VAL A 5 2.78 -15.36 7.28
N PHE A 6 2.36 -14.62 6.26
CA PHE A 6 1.85 -13.26 6.34
C PHE A 6 0.32 -13.17 6.17
N ASP A 7 -0.35 -14.29 5.92
CA ASP A 7 -1.80 -14.31 5.74
C ASP A 7 -2.50 -14.03 7.07
N GLY A 8 -3.50 -13.15 7.07
CA GLY A 8 -4.17 -12.62 8.26
C GLY A 8 -3.35 -11.59 9.04
N SER A 9 -2.25 -11.06 8.49
CA SER A 9 -1.48 -9.95 9.07
C SER A 9 -1.31 -8.83 8.05
N VAL A 10 -0.19 -8.79 7.32
CA VAL A 10 0.06 -7.81 6.27
C VAL A 10 -0.66 -8.17 4.97
N LEU A 11 -1.00 -9.45 4.78
CA LEU A 11 -1.75 -9.95 3.62
C LEU A 11 -3.08 -10.55 4.06
N ASP A 12 -4.10 -10.36 3.23
CA ASP A 12 -5.28 -11.21 3.14
C ASP A 12 -5.25 -11.97 1.81
N LEU A 13 -4.88 -13.26 1.86
CA LEU A 13 -4.81 -14.13 0.70
C LEU A 13 -6.15 -14.79 0.37
N ALA A 14 -7.24 -14.44 1.06
CA ALA A 14 -8.56 -14.96 0.74
C ALA A 14 -8.93 -14.65 -0.72
N GLY A 15 -9.34 -15.70 -1.43
CA GLY A 15 -9.73 -15.64 -2.84
C GLY A 15 -8.57 -15.66 -3.84
N VAL A 16 -7.30 -15.76 -3.39
CA VAL A 16 -6.16 -15.99 -4.29
C VAL A 16 -6.17 -17.45 -4.75
N ARG A 17 -6.27 -17.67 -6.06
CA ARG A 17 -6.24 -19.02 -6.65
C ARG A 17 -4.94 -19.22 -7.41
N VAL A 18 -4.17 -20.24 -7.02
CA VAL A 18 -2.93 -20.61 -7.71
C VAL A 18 -3.26 -21.01 -9.15
N GLY A 19 -2.61 -20.36 -10.12
CA GLY A 19 -2.84 -20.60 -11.54
C GLY A 19 -3.88 -19.69 -12.20
N ASP A 20 -4.62 -18.89 -11.43
CA ASP A 20 -5.53 -17.85 -11.93
C ASP A 20 -4.82 -16.48 -11.87
N GLU A 21 -4.32 -16.02 -13.01
CA GLU A 21 -3.60 -14.76 -13.12
C GLU A 21 -4.42 -13.53 -12.69
N GLU A 22 -5.74 -13.54 -12.94
CA GLU A 22 -6.58 -12.40 -12.59
C GLU A 22 -6.74 -12.31 -11.06
N SER A 23 -6.94 -13.46 -10.39
CA SER A 23 -6.98 -13.51 -8.93
C SER A 23 -5.68 -13.02 -8.29
N VAL A 24 -4.53 -13.41 -8.85
CA VAL A 24 -3.20 -13.00 -8.37
C VAL A 24 -2.98 -11.50 -8.58
N ARG A 25 -3.29 -10.96 -9.76
CA ARG A 25 -3.14 -9.52 -10.04
C ARG A 25 -4.06 -8.66 -9.17
N ARG A 26 -5.30 -9.13 -8.92
CA ARG A 26 -6.25 -8.44 -8.03
C ARG A 26 -5.69 -8.38 -6.60
N ALA A 27 -5.11 -9.48 -6.11
CA ALA A 27 -4.50 -9.55 -4.79
C ALA A 27 -3.19 -8.75 -4.69
N GLU A 28 -2.34 -8.74 -5.72
CA GLU A 28 -1.10 -7.93 -5.77
C GLU A 28 -1.38 -6.46 -5.43
N GLY A 29 -2.38 -5.89 -6.11
CA GLY A 29 -2.78 -4.50 -5.91
C GLY A 29 -3.46 -4.24 -4.56
N ARG A 30 -4.33 -5.14 -4.10
CA ARG A 30 -5.07 -4.99 -2.82
C ARG A 30 -4.14 -5.16 -1.61
N GLU A 31 -3.30 -6.18 -1.66
CA GLU A 31 -2.47 -6.61 -0.54
C GLU A 31 -1.10 -5.93 -0.50
N TRP A 32 -0.76 -5.14 -1.52
CA TRP A 32 0.56 -4.51 -1.62
C TRP A 32 1.66 -5.56 -1.51
N VAL A 33 1.57 -6.60 -2.34
CA VAL A 33 2.50 -7.72 -2.38
C VAL A 33 2.96 -8.00 -3.79
N ARG A 34 4.23 -8.34 -3.95
CA ARG A 34 4.89 -8.60 -5.24
C ARG A 34 4.83 -10.07 -5.56
N PHE A 35 3.81 -10.52 -6.28
CA PHE A 35 3.82 -11.91 -6.75
C PHE A 35 4.91 -12.11 -7.80
N PHE A 36 5.10 -11.12 -8.67
CA PHE A 36 6.14 -11.10 -9.69
C PHE A 36 7.31 -10.19 -9.27
N GLY A 37 8.53 -10.68 -9.48
CA GLY A 37 9.71 -9.97 -8.99
C GLY A 37 9.85 -10.07 -7.48
N SER A 38 10.93 -9.52 -6.95
CA SER A 38 11.21 -9.41 -5.53
C SER A 38 12.04 -8.17 -5.29
N ARG A 39 12.29 -7.88 -4.02
CA ARG A 39 13.45 -7.10 -3.63
C ARG A 39 14.54 -8.03 -3.09
N VAL A 40 15.73 -7.48 -2.86
CA VAL A 40 16.85 -8.26 -2.31
C VAL A 40 17.86 -7.38 -1.60
N CYS A 41 18.40 -7.88 -0.49
CA CYS A 41 19.67 -7.40 0.03
C CYS A 41 20.79 -8.24 -0.59
N PRO A 42 21.72 -7.65 -1.37
CA PRO A 42 22.85 -8.37 -1.96
C PRO A 42 23.64 -9.20 -0.95
N THR A 43 23.88 -8.64 0.24
CA THR A 43 24.68 -9.28 1.30
C THR A 43 23.94 -10.47 1.93
N CYS A 44 22.67 -10.33 2.34
CA CYS A 44 21.88 -11.47 2.83
C CYS A 44 21.75 -12.58 1.79
N LEU A 45 21.60 -12.21 0.50
CA LEU A 45 21.50 -13.20 -0.56
C LEU A 45 22.80 -14.00 -0.71
N ALA A 46 23.94 -13.32 -0.67
CA ALA A 46 25.25 -13.96 -0.73
C ALA A 46 25.49 -14.88 0.47
N ALA A 47 25.22 -14.39 1.68
CA ALA A 47 25.42 -15.14 2.93
C ALA A 47 24.58 -16.42 2.99
N SER A 48 23.38 -16.40 2.43
CA SER A 48 22.48 -17.56 2.39
C SER A 48 22.69 -18.49 1.19
N GLY A 49 23.68 -18.23 0.33
CA GLY A 49 23.93 -19.03 -0.88
C GLY A 49 22.85 -18.91 -1.95
N GLY A 50 22.06 -17.82 -1.94
CA GLY A 50 21.02 -17.57 -2.93
C GLY A 50 19.59 -17.89 -2.47
N VAL A 51 19.35 -17.98 -1.15
CA VAL A 51 17.99 -18.12 -0.62
C VAL A 51 17.31 -16.75 -0.58
N TRP A 52 16.17 -16.63 -1.27
CA TRP A 52 15.35 -15.43 -1.22
C TRP A 52 14.47 -15.41 0.02
N LEU A 53 14.57 -14.34 0.80
CA LEU A 53 13.70 -14.15 1.95
C LEU A 53 12.27 -13.82 1.50
N THR A 54 11.28 -14.48 2.10
CA THR A 54 9.87 -14.33 1.74
C THR A 54 9.38 -12.88 1.95
N TRP A 55 9.82 -12.20 3.00
CA TRP A 55 9.38 -10.83 3.30
C TRP A 55 9.79 -9.81 2.24
N TRP A 56 10.79 -10.08 1.40
CA TRP A 56 11.15 -9.21 0.27
C TRP A 56 10.07 -9.11 -0.82
N LYS A 57 9.03 -9.94 -0.72
CA LYS A 57 7.82 -9.86 -1.55
C LYS A 57 6.84 -8.81 -1.05
N LEU A 58 6.92 -8.37 0.20
CA LEU A 58 6.04 -7.32 0.73
C LEU A 58 6.42 -5.97 0.11
N SER A 59 5.43 -5.16 -0.28
CA SER A 59 5.75 -3.83 -0.83
C SER A 59 6.26 -2.86 0.23
N TRP A 60 6.10 -3.18 1.51
CA TRP A 60 6.74 -2.49 2.63
C TRP A 60 8.21 -2.87 2.85
N ALA A 61 8.76 -3.82 2.09
CA ALA A 61 10.18 -4.18 2.17
C ALA A 61 11.05 -3.09 1.51
N ALA A 62 11.43 -2.05 2.22
CA ALA A 62 12.23 -0.95 1.69
C ALA A 62 13.73 -1.14 1.96
N VAL A 63 14.06 -1.54 3.18
CA VAL A 63 15.44 -1.57 3.70
C VAL A 63 15.75 -2.96 4.24
N CYS A 64 17.02 -3.35 4.25
CA CYS A 64 17.48 -4.51 5.01
C CYS A 64 17.78 -4.07 6.45
N PRO A 65 17.08 -4.59 7.47
CA PRO A 65 17.35 -4.19 8.86
C PRO A 65 18.73 -4.66 9.34
N GLU A 66 19.19 -5.82 8.87
CA GLU A 66 20.50 -6.40 9.23
C GLU A 66 21.67 -5.60 8.65
N HIS A 67 21.62 -5.29 7.35
CA HIS A 67 22.71 -4.61 6.64
C HIS A 67 22.50 -3.10 6.47
N ARG A 68 21.40 -2.54 7.01
CA ARG A 68 21.02 -1.12 6.96
C ARG A 68 21.20 -0.51 5.57
N THR A 69 20.62 -1.17 4.57
CA THR A 69 20.77 -0.76 3.18
C THR A 69 19.46 -0.82 2.43
N LEU A 70 19.25 0.10 1.50
CA LEU A 70 18.09 0.07 0.62
C LEU A 70 18.09 -1.23 -0.19
N LEU A 71 16.95 -1.93 -0.21
CA LEU A 71 16.84 -3.16 -0.99
C LEU A 71 16.91 -2.86 -2.48
N VAL A 72 17.48 -3.78 -3.24
CA VAL A 72 17.53 -3.71 -4.69
C VAL A 72 16.23 -4.27 -5.24
N ASP A 73 15.49 -3.47 -6.01
CA ASP A 73 14.30 -3.91 -6.75
C ASP A 73 14.56 -4.09 -8.26
N LEU A 74 15.52 -3.33 -8.84
CA LEU A 74 15.90 -3.41 -10.26
C LEU A 74 17.38 -3.80 -10.41
N CYS A 75 17.69 -4.65 -11.39
CA CYS A 75 19.07 -4.91 -11.77
C CYS A 75 19.69 -3.66 -12.43
N PRO A 76 20.87 -3.18 -11.99
CA PRO A 76 21.48 -1.97 -12.58
C PRO A 76 21.91 -2.18 -14.04
N ARG A 77 22.23 -3.41 -14.44
CA ARG A 77 22.68 -3.74 -15.80
C ARG A 77 21.52 -3.79 -16.80
N CYS A 78 20.43 -4.47 -16.46
CA CYS A 78 19.32 -4.70 -17.38
C CYS A 78 18.03 -3.97 -17.06
N ARG A 79 17.95 -3.29 -15.92
CA ARG A 79 16.79 -2.52 -15.44
C ARG A 79 15.51 -3.34 -15.29
N VAL A 80 15.60 -4.67 -15.29
CA VAL A 80 14.48 -5.57 -15.00
C VAL A 80 14.40 -5.83 -13.51
N ALA A 81 13.18 -5.96 -12.99
CA ALA A 81 12.97 -6.33 -11.60
C ALA A 81 13.66 -7.65 -11.25
N VAL A 82 14.39 -7.66 -10.14
CA VAL A 82 15.09 -8.88 -9.70
C VAL A 82 14.07 -9.98 -9.41
N ARG A 83 14.39 -11.23 -9.75
CA ARG A 83 13.51 -12.39 -9.58
C ARG A 83 12.15 -12.26 -10.32
N ARG A 84 12.03 -11.44 -11.38
CA ARG A 84 10.79 -11.31 -12.15
C ARG A 84 10.36 -12.61 -12.84
N GLY A 85 11.32 -13.45 -13.21
CA GLY A 85 11.10 -14.61 -14.08
C GLY A 85 10.89 -14.20 -15.55
N PRO A 86 10.96 -15.15 -16.50
CA PRO A 86 10.63 -14.89 -17.90
C PRO A 86 9.12 -14.62 -18.05
N ALA A 87 8.77 -13.65 -18.90
CA ALA A 87 7.39 -13.26 -19.25
C ALA A 87 6.46 -12.82 -18.10
N GLY A 88 6.98 -12.50 -16.91
CA GLY A 88 6.15 -12.08 -15.79
C GLY A 88 5.23 -13.19 -15.26
N GLN A 89 5.62 -14.45 -15.46
CA GLN A 89 5.03 -15.61 -14.80
C GLN A 89 6.05 -16.21 -13.82
N PRO A 90 5.62 -16.92 -12.76
CA PRO A 90 6.53 -17.75 -11.98
C PRO A 90 7.13 -18.74 -12.97
N ALA A 91 8.46 -18.75 -13.11
CA ALA A 91 9.12 -19.62 -14.07
C ALA A 91 8.60 -21.04 -13.87
N ARG A 92 7.93 -21.63 -14.86
CA ARG A 92 7.88 -23.09 -14.94
C ARG A 92 9.34 -23.53 -14.91
N LEU A 93 9.68 -24.47 -14.03
CA LEU A 93 11.04 -24.98 -13.92
C LEU A 93 11.52 -25.40 -15.32
N SER A 94 12.38 -24.58 -15.91
CA SER A 94 12.97 -24.92 -17.20
C SER A 94 14.08 -25.91 -16.92
N ARG A 95 13.91 -27.16 -17.38
CA ARG A 95 14.94 -28.20 -17.26
C ARG A 95 16.28 -27.79 -17.90
N SER A 96 16.25 -26.86 -18.85
CA SER A 96 17.44 -26.41 -19.60
C SER A 96 17.99 -25.05 -19.14
N ARG A 97 17.26 -24.30 -18.31
CA ARG A 97 17.66 -22.94 -17.90
C ARG A 97 17.40 -22.71 -16.42
N MET A 98 18.39 -23.05 -15.60
CA MET A 98 18.45 -22.69 -14.19
C MET A 98 19.42 -21.51 -14.04
N PRO A 99 18.93 -20.28 -13.79
CA PRO A 99 19.81 -19.17 -13.48
C PRO A 99 20.63 -19.48 -12.23
N ALA A 100 21.92 -19.17 -12.24
CA ALA A 100 22.74 -19.28 -11.04
C ALA A 100 22.10 -18.45 -9.90
N PRO A 101 21.93 -19.00 -8.68
CA PRO A 101 21.16 -18.37 -7.61
C PRO A 101 21.60 -16.94 -7.25
N LEU A 102 22.88 -16.61 -7.46
CA LEU A 102 23.45 -15.29 -7.14
C LEU A 102 23.49 -14.33 -8.34
N ARG A 103 22.85 -14.66 -9.47
CA ARG A 103 22.82 -13.82 -10.67
C ARG A 103 21.41 -13.30 -10.95
N CYS A 104 21.35 -12.18 -11.67
CA CYS A 104 20.09 -11.54 -12.06
C CYS A 104 19.13 -12.51 -12.78
N GLY A 105 19.61 -13.22 -13.79
CA GLY A 105 18.85 -14.25 -14.50
C GLY A 105 17.70 -13.74 -15.36
N ALA A 106 17.55 -12.42 -15.52
CA ALA A 106 16.49 -11.83 -16.35
C ALA A 106 16.72 -12.18 -17.84
N LEU A 107 15.66 -12.62 -18.53
CA LEU A 107 15.69 -12.90 -19.96
C LEU A 107 15.34 -11.64 -20.76
N LEU A 108 16.23 -11.21 -21.63
CA LEU A 108 16.14 -10.00 -22.46
C LEU A 108 16.37 -10.39 -23.91
N SER A 109 15.32 -10.39 -24.73
CA SER A 109 15.41 -10.62 -26.19
C SER A 109 16.36 -11.77 -26.59
N GLY A 110 16.29 -12.91 -25.89
CA GLY A 110 17.11 -14.10 -26.14
C GLY A 110 18.38 -14.25 -25.28
N ALA A 111 18.85 -13.19 -24.61
CA ALA A 111 20.02 -13.23 -23.72
C ALA A 111 19.62 -13.25 -22.24
N VAL A 112 20.39 -13.94 -21.41
CA VAL A 112 20.20 -13.95 -19.95
C VAL A 112 21.15 -12.96 -19.31
N CYS A 113 20.63 -12.04 -18.50
CA CYS A 113 21.43 -11.12 -17.72
C CYS A 113 22.19 -11.87 -16.62
N ASP A 114 23.51 -11.79 -16.67
CA ASP A 114 24.41 -12.49 -15.77
C ASP A 114 24.94 -11.61 -14.63
N GLN A 115 24.43 -10.38 -14.44
CA GLN A 115 24.83 -9.48 -13.35
C GLN A 115 24.87 -10.23 -12.00
N PRO A 116 26.03 -10.31 -11.32
CA PRO A 116 26.11 -10.84 -9.97
C PRO A 116 25.34 -9.92 -9.02
N ILE A 117 24.31 -10.45 -8.36
CA ILE A 117 23.50 -9.70 -7.39
C ILE A 117 24.35 -9.27 -6.19
N PRO A 118 25.24 -10.10 -5.61
CA PRO A 118 26.12 -9.69 -4.52
C PRO A 118 27.00 -8.48 -4.80
N GLN A 119 27.26 -8.17 -6.08
CA GLN A 119 28.10 -7.04 -6.50
C GLN A 119 27.30 -5.76 -6.79
N ILE A 120 25.96 -5.79 -6.65
CA ILE A 120 25.13 -4.60 -6.84
C ILE A 120 25.39 -3.65 -5.67
N ARG A 121 25.83 -2.43 -5.98
CA ARG A 121 25.99 -1.36 -4.99
C ARG A 121 24.63 -0.91 -4.48
N THR A 122 24.54 -0.71 -3.18
CA THR A 122 23.33 -0.24 -2.51
C THR A 122 23.63 1.02 -1.71
N SER A 123 22.59 1.83 -1.46
CA SER A 123 22.70 3.01 -0.61
C SER A 123 22.52 2.62 0.86
N VAL A 124 23.28 3.27 1.75
CA VAL A 124 23.11 3.13 3.20
C VAL A 124 21.77 3.74 3.61
N ALA A 125 21.05 3.04 4.49
CA ALA A 125 19.85 3.53 5.15
C ALA A 125 20.18 4.00 6.58
N SER A 126 19.43 4.96 7.10
CA SER A 126 19.56 5.38 8.50
C SER A 126 19.19 4.23 9.46
N HIS A 127 19.68 4.32 10.70
CA HIS A 127 19.27 3.42 11.77
C HIS A 127 17.76 3.47 11.99
N GLU A 128 17.18 4.67 12.11
CA GLU A 128 15.75 4.88 12.28
C GLU A 128 14.91 4.14 11.23
N LEU A 129 15.27 4.23 9.95
CA LEU A 129 14.52 3.56 8.89
C LEU A 129 14.70 2.02 8.93
N ALA A 130 15.87 1.55 9.34
CA ALA A 130 16.10 0.12 9.55
C ALA A 130 15.27 -0.42 10.73
N ASP A 131 15.15 0.36 11.81
CA ASP A 131 14.34 0.01 12.98
C ASP A 131 12.83 0.01 12.65
N GLN A 132 12.38 0.99 11.87
CA GLN A 132 11.01 1.02 11.33
C GLN A 132 10.71 -0.19 10.43
N GLN A 133 11.67 -0.56 9.58
CA GLN A 133 11.56 -1.76 8.77
C GLN A 133 11.49 -3.03 9.62
N GLN A 134 12.29 -3.11 10.68
CA GLN A 134 12.28 -4.22 11.61
C GLN A 134 10.94 -4.33 12.33
N LEU A 135 10.38 -3.22 12.81
CA LEU A 135 9.03 -3.15 13.40
C LEU A 135 7.96 -3.68 12.44
N VAL A 136 8.02 -3.29 11.16
CA VAL A 136 7.10 -3.83 10.13
C VAL A 136 7.19 -5.35 10.06
N LEU A 137 8.39 -5.92 10.10
CA LEU A 137 8.57 -7.37 10.04
C LEU A 137 8.06 -8.06 11.31
N GLU A 138 8.29 -7.47 12.48
CA GLU A 138 7.80 -7.99 13.75
C GLU A 138 6.28 -7.99 13.81
N VAL A 139 5.61 -6.92 13.38
CA VAL A 139 4.14 -6.86 13.30
C VAL A 139 3.61 -7.80 12.22
N ALA A 140 4.24 -7.86 11.04
CA ALA A 140 3.85 -8.78 9.97
C ALA A 140 3.95 -10.25 10.38
N THR A 141 4.95 -10.60 11.18
CA THR A 141 5.16 -11.96 11.71
C THR A 141 4.49 -12.18 13.06
N ARG A 142 3.72 -11.21 13.57
CA ARG A 142 3.00 -11.24 14.86
C ARG A 142 3.91 -11.48 16.07
N ARG A 143 5.18 -11.10 15.97
CA ARG A 143 6.15 -11.15 17.08
C ARG A 143 6.04 -9.96 18.02
N ARG A 144 5.36 -8.89 17.58
CA ARG A 144 5.13 -7.68 18.35
C ARG A 144 3.67 -7.25 18.25
N PRO A 145 3.01 -6.86 19.35
CA PRO A 145 1.67 -6.29 19.30
C PRO A 145 1.69 -4.98 18.51
N ALA A 146 0.62 -4.74 17.75
CA ALA A 146 0.45 -3.50 17.01
C ALA A 146 -0.35 -2.50 17.84
N LEU A 147 0.13 -1.27 17.91
CA LEU A 147 -0.51 -0.16 18.62
C LEU A 147 -0.83 0.97 17.64
N ILE A 148 -1.93 1.67 17.87
CA ILE A 148 -2.27 2.95 17.24
C ILE A 148 -2.91 3.83 18.32
N ALA A 149 -2.32 4.99 18.62
CA ALA A 149 -2.81 5.90 19.65
C ALA A 149 -3.07 5.19 21.00
N GLY A 150 -2.11 4.36 21.42
CA GLY A 150 -2.17 3.61 22.68
C GLY A 150 -3.11 2.41 22.68
N GLN A 151 -3.89 2.20 21.62
CA GLN A 151 -4.83 1.08 21.52
C GLN A 151 -4.20 -0.12 20.81
N VAL A 152 -4.37 -1.31 21.39
CA VAL A 152 -4.02 -2.57 20.73
C VAL A 152 -4.94 -2.81 19.54
N VAL A 153 -4.34 -2.95 18.37
CA VAL A 153 -5.03 -3.26 17.11
C VAL A 153 -4.50 -4.58 16.55
N ASN A 154 -5.28 -5.24 15.70
CA ASN A 154 -4.72 -6.39 14.99
C ASN A 154 -3.71 -5.94 13.91
N ALA A 155 -2.82 -6.84 13.49
CA ALA A 155 -1.78 -6.52 12.52
C ALA A 155 -2.36 -5.98 11.19
N GLY A 156 -3.49 -6.54 10.72
CA GLY A 156 -4.16 -6.07 9.51
C GLY A 156 -4.65 -4.63 9.60
N GLN A 157 -5.22 -4.23 10.74
CA GLN A 157 -5.61 -2.84 11.03
C GLN A 157 -4.39 -1.91 11.04
N TRP A 158 -3.27 -2.35 11.60
CA TRP A 158 -2.04 -1.57 11.59
C TRP A 158 -1.48 -1.35 10.18
N PHE A 159 -1.48 -2.40 9.35
CA PHE A 159 -1.12 -2.27 7.93
C PHE A 159 -2.14 -1.46 7.12
N ALA A 160 -3.42 -1.48 7.49
CA ALA A 160 -4.43 -0.61 6.92
C ALA A 160 -4.12 0.87 7.21
N VAL A 161 -3.68 1.21 8.43
CA VAL A 161 -3.19 2.56 8.77
C VAL A 161 -2.00 2.95 7.90
N LEU A 162 -0.99 2.09 7.77
CA LEU A 162 0.18 2.36 6.92
C LEU A 162 -0.23 2.62 5.46
N LYS A 163 -1.12 1.78 4.89
CA LYS A 163 -1.64 1.94 3.52
C LYS A 163 -2.41 3.25 3.38
N ALA A 164 -3.26 3.62 4.34
CA ALA A 164 -4.03 4.85 4.32
C ALA A 164 -3.14 6.09 4.38
N THR A 165 -2.14 6.09 5.27
CA THR A 165 -1.17 7.18 5.38
C THR A 165 -0.34 7.33 4.11
N ALA A 166 0.16 6.23 3.56
CA ALA A 166 0.91 6.25 2.30
C ALA A 166 0.06 6.71 1.11
N LEU A 167 -1.25 6.42 1.12
CA LEU A 167 -2.17 6.94 0.14
C LEU A 167 -2.33 8.47 0.29
N LEU A 168 -2.58 8.98 1.50
CA LEU A 168 -2.64 10.43 1.77
C LEU A 168 -1.36 11.15 1.32
N ALA A 169 -0.19 10.59 1.61
CA ALA A 169 1.08 11.13 1.14
C ALA A 169 1.11 11.23 -0.39
N ARG A 170 0.83 10.15 -1.12
CA ARG A 170 0.82 10.19 -2.60
C ARG A 170 -0.13 11.22 -3.19
N LEU A 171 -1.25 11.44 -2.52
CA LEU A 171 -2.29 12.34 -2.95
C LEU A 171 -2.01 13.79 -2.68
N GLY A 172 -1.26 14.06 -1.63
CA GLY A 172 -0.76 15.39 -1.33
C GLY A 172 0.44 15.78 -2.19
N VAL A 173 0.93 14.96 -3.13
CA VAL A 173 2.03 15.37 -4.02
C VAL A 173 1.56 16.46 -5.01
N PRO A 174 2.29 17.58 -5.16
CA PRO A 174 3.63 17.86 -4.60
C PRO A 174 3.66 18.50 -3.19
N GLU A 175 2.56 19.04 -2.69
CA GLU A 175 2.48 19.83 -1.45
C GLU A 175 2.96 19.08 -0.20
N VAL A 176 2.87 17.75 -0.20
CA VAL A 176 3.29 16.91 0.92
C VAL A 176 4.80 16.68 0.97
N LEU A 177 5.51 16.83 -0.16
CA LEU A 177 6.91 16.41 -0.27
C LEU A 177 7.81 17.06 0.80
N PRO A 178 7.68 18.36 1.12
CA PRO A 178 8.46 19.00 2.19
C PRO A 178 8.16 18.46 3.59
N LEU A 179 7.01 17.79 3.77
CA LEU A 179 6.55 17.23 5.05
C LEU A 179 7.05 15.80 5.27
N LEU A 180 7.56 15.15 4.22
CA LEU A 180 8.06 13.77 4.31
C LEU A 180 9.49 13.79 4.86
N ASP A 181 9.66 13.25 6.06
CA ASP A 181 10.97 12.89 6.57
C ASP A 181 11.42 11.59 5.91
N ALA A 182 11.99 11.73 4.71
CA ALA A 182 12.33 10.63 3.83
C ALA A 182 13.82 10.68 3.47
N PRO A 183 14.47 9.52 3.21
CA PRO A 183 15.87 9.53 2.80
C PRO A 183 16.08 10.33 1.50
N PRO A 184 17.29 10.85 1.25
CA PRO A 184 17.61 11.60 0.04
C PRO A 184 17.11 10.89 -1.22
N ASN A 185 16.62 11.65 -2.20
CA ASN A 185 16.01 11.17 -3.46
C ASN A 185 14.64 10.46 -3.32
N SER A 186 14.15 10.17 -2.12
CA SER A 186 12.84 9.52 -1.95
C SER A 186 11.69 10.43 -2.31
N GLN A 187 11.82 11.72 -2.02
CA GLN A 187 10.82 12.73 -2.40
C GLN A 187 10.72 12.83 -3.93
N ASP A 188 11.86 12.91 -4.64
CA ASP A 188 11.89 12.92 -6.12
C ASP A 188 11.34 11.63 -6.72
N ALA A 189 11.70 10.47 -6.14
CA ALA A 189 11.18 9.19 -6.59
C ALA A 189 9.66 9.08 -6.39
N LEU A 190 9.15 9.58 -5.25
CA LEU A 190 7.71 9.63 -4.99
C LEU A 190 7.00 10.60 -5.94
N ALA A 191 7.59 11.77 -6.20
CA ALA A 191 7.08 12.76 -7.14
C ALA A 191 7.00 12.18 -8.56
N ALA A 192 8.05 11.50 -9.02
CA ALA A 192 8.10 10.83 -10.31
C ALA A 192 7.07 9.69 -10.40
N GLU A 193 6.95 8.86 -9.36
CA GLU A 193 5.95 7.79 -9.30
C GLU A 193 4.52 8.37 -9.34
N ALA A 194 4.24 9.45 -8.60
CA ALA A 194 2.95 10.12 -8.58
C ALA A 194 2.62 10.85 -9.90
N GLY A 195 3.62 11.45 -10.55
CA GLY A 195 3.47 12.16 -11.84
C GLY A 195 3.24 11.23 -13.03
N GLY A 196 3.84 10.03 -13.02
CA GLY A 196 3.63 9.01 -14.06
C GLY A 196 2.26 8.32 -14.00
N GLN A 197 1.49 8.54 -12.94
CA GLN A 197 0.20 7.92 -12.72
C GLN A 197 -0.93 8.81 -13.27
N ARG A 198 -1.47 8.45 -14.44
CA ARG A 198 -2.82 8.88 -14.80
C ARG A 198 -3.78 8.26 -13.78
N TRP A 199 -4.33 9.07 -12.88
CA TRP A 199 -5.39 8.70 -11.94
C TRP A 199 -6.61 8.16 -12.73
N ASN A 200 -6.60 6.88 -13.10
CA ASN A 200 -7.58 6.26 -14.01
C ASN A 200 -8.99 6.36 -13.43
N ARG A 201 -9.85 7.21 -13.99
CA ARG A 201 -11.20 7.65 -13.51
C ARG A 201 -12.20 6.57 -13.07
N ALA A 202 -11.85 5.29 -13.09
CA ALA A 202 -12.61 4.21 -12.47
C ALA A 202 -12.57 4.28 -10.93
N GLY A 203 -13.36 5.20 -10.36
CA GLY A 203 -13.74 5.25 -8.95
C GLY A 203 -12.62 5.54 -7.93
N PRO A 204 -12.99 5.89 -6.68
CA PRO A 204 -12.02 6.15 -5.62
C PRO A 204 -11.43 4.86 -5.01
N VAL A 205 -12.04 3.71 -5.27
CA VAL A 205 -11.84 2.41 -4.58
C VAL A 205 -11.38 1.30 -5.56
N GLY A 206 -11.39 1.52 -6.88
CA GLY A 206 -10.78 0.59 -7.85
C GLY A 206 -9.25 0.63 -7.89
N ARG A 207 -8.63 1.46 -7.04
CA ARG A 207 -7.27 2.03 -7.19
C ARG A 207 -6.29 1.70 -6.05
N PHE A 208 -6.58 0.76 -5.15
CA PHE A 208 -5.61 0.31 -4.13
C PHE A 208 -4.30 -0.22 -4.73
N GLY A 209 -4.29 -0.49 -6.04
CA GLY A 209 -3.16 -0.98 -6.83
C GLY A 209 -1.98 -0.05 -7.03
N MET A 210 -1.49 0.68 -6.03
CA MET A 210 -0.17 1.32 -6.11
C MET A 210 0.64 1.08 -4.86
N ALA A 211 0.93 -0.20 -4.63
CA ALA A 211 2.15 -0.58 -3.93
C ALA A 211 3.34 0.25 -4.44
N PRO A 212 4.22 0.74 -3.54
CA PRO A 212 5.44 1.43 -3.96
C PRO A 212 6.24 0.58 -4.94
N ARG A 213 6.52 1.13 -6.12
CA ARG A 213 7.13 0.37 -7.23
C ARG A 213 8.60 0.10 -7.02
N THR A 214 9.29 1.01 -6.34
CA THR A 214 10.72 0.88 -5.99
C THR A 214 10.90 0.74 -4.49
N ALA A 215 12.05 0.24 -4.06
CA ALA A 215 12.42 0.23 -2.65
C ALA A 215 12.55 1.66 -2.10
N LEU A 216 13.02 2.61 -2.92
CA LEU A 216 13.19 4.01 -2.54
C LEU A 216 11.85 4.70 -2.22
N VAL A 217 10.82 4.49 -3.05
CA VAL A 217 9.47 5.01 -2.74
C VAL A 217 8.89 4.31 -1.51
N ALA A 218 9.14 3.01 -1.35
CA ALA A 218 8.72 2.30 -0.14
C ALA A 218 9.38 2.86 1.12
N ALA A 219 10.67 3.26 1.05
CA ALA A 219 11.39 3.87 2.16
C ALA A 219 10.76 5.18 2.60
N GLY A 220 10.50 6.11 1.66
CA GLY A 220 9.89 7.39 2.00
C GLY A 220 8.48 7.26 2.58
N LEU A 221 7.67 6.35 2.04
CA LEU A 221 6.33 6.06 2.55
C LEU A 221 6.38 5.34 3.90
N LEU A 222 7.32 4.42 4.10
CA LEU A 222 7.53 3.73 5.37
C LEU A 222 7.90 4.72 6.47
N ALA A 223 8.85 5.62 6.21
CA ALA A 223 9.26 6.63 7.18
C ALA A 223 8.08 7.52 7.61
N THR A 224 7.32 8.01 6.63
CA THR A 224 6.14 8.84 6.89
C THR A 224 5.05 8.08 7.65
N ALA A 225 4.73 6.86 7.20
CA ALA A 225 3.63 6.09 7.76
C ALA A 225 3.96 5.50 9.13
N SER A 226 5.23 5.16 9.40
CA SER A 226 5.71 4.72 10.72
C SER A 226 5.58 5.84 11.74
N LYS A 227 5.90 7.09 11.37
CA LYS A 227 5.66 8.24 12.25
C LYS A 227 4.17 8.38 12.59
N VAL A 228 3.26 8.28 11.64
CA VAL A 228 1.82 8.35 11.97
C VAL A 228 1.40 7.18 12.86
N ALA A 229 1.88 5.96 12.57
CA ALA A 229 1.53 4.77 13.36
C ALA A 229 2.12 4.77 14.78
N ALA A 230 3.26 5.44 14.98
CA ALA A 230 3.92 5.59 16.28
C ALA A 230 3.31 6.70 17.15
N ALA A 231 2.11 7.20 16.83
CA ALA A 231 1.39 8.11 17.72
C ALA A 231 0.92 7.33 18.96
N GLU A 232 1.22 7.86 20.15
CA GLU A 232 0.85 7.23 21.43
C GLU A 232 -0.54 7.67 21.90
N GLU A 233 -1.00 8.84 21.44
CA GLU A 233 -2.31 9.41 21.78
C GLU A 233 -3.11 9.82 20.55
N GLU A 234 -4.44 9.93 20.70
CA GLU A 234 -5.32 10.35 19.61
C GLU A 234 -5.04 11.80 19.16
N SER A 235 -4.71 12.69 20.10
CA SER A 235 -4.32 14.09 19.84
C SER A 235 -3.09 14.16 18.92
N GLU A 236 -2.07 13.37 19.21
CA GLU A 236 -0.86 13.25 18.42
C GLU A 236 -1.13 12.63 17.05
N LEU A 237 -1.97 11.59 16.99
CA LEU A 237 -2.38 10.97 15.74
C LEU A 237 -3.06 11.99 14.81
N VAL A 238 -3.97 12.81 15.34
CA VAL A 238 -4.62 13.91 14.61
C VAL A 238 -3.60 14.92 14.12
N ALA A 239 -2.67 15.34 14.99
CA ALA A 239 -1.63 16.31 14.64
C ALA A 239 -0.71 15.81 13.51
N ARG A 240 -0.31 14.53 13.55
CA ARG A 240 0.53 13.90 12.52
C ARG A 240 -0.22 13.67 11.20
N LEU A 241 -1.54 13.43 11.24
CA LEU A 241 -2.39 13.26 10.05
C LEU A 241 -2.77 14.57 9.36
N MET A 242 -2.96 15.65 10.11
CA MET A 242 -3.44 16.94 9.62
C MET A 242 -2.68 17.47 8.39
N PRO A 243 -1.33 17.55 8.37
CA PRO A 243 -0.60 18.06 7.21
C PRO A 243 -0.79 17.19 5.95
N LEU A 244 -0.79 15.85 6.12
CA LEU A 244 -1.00 14.91 5.02
C LEU A 244 -2.42 15.02 4.42
N ALA A 245 -3.42 15.09 5.30
CA ALA A 245 -4.82 15.24 4.90
C ALA A 245 -5.07 16.58 4.20
N THR A 246 -4.46 17.67 4.69
CA THR A 246 -4.57 19.01 4.10
C THR A 246 -4.00 19.03 2.68
N ALA A 247 -2.78 18.49 2.49
CA ALA A 247 -2.17 18.38 1.17
C ALA A 247 -3.04 17.55 0.20
N ALA A 248 -3.56 16.40 0.66
CA ALA A 248 -4.38 15.52 -0.17
C ALA A 248 -5.73 16.15 -0.61
N ARG A 249 -6.31 17.05 0.20
CA ARG A 249 -7.60 17.71 -0.12
C ARG A 249 -7.54 18.55 -1.39
N MET A 250 -6.38 19.15 -1.69
CA MET A 250 -6.18 19.99 -2.89
C MET A 250 -6.44 19.20 -4.18
N ARG A 251 -6.15 17.89 -4.19
CA ARG A 251 -6.29 17.01 -5.36
C ARG A 251 -7.67 16.34 -5.50
N TRP A 252 -8.44 16.25 -4.42
CA TRP A 252 -9.72 15.53 -4.39
C TRP A 252 -10.97 16.39 -4.60
N LYS A 253 -10.80 17.68 -4.93
CA LYS A 253 -11.91 18.64 -5.08
C LYS A 253 -12.90 18.54 -3.91
N GLU A 254 -12.36 18.49 -2.68
CA GLU A 254 -13.11 18.45 -1.41
C GLU A 254 -13.93 17.18 -1.12
N ARG A 255 -13.96 16.19 -2.03
CA ARG A 255 -14.59 14.88 -1.77
C ARG A 255 -13.55 13.84 -1.38
N ARG A 256 -13.39 13.65 -0.07
CA ARG A 256 -12.59 12.55 0.49
C ARG A 256 -13.09 11.20 -0.03
N PRO A 257 -12.25 10.35 -0.64
CA PRO A 257 -12.61 8.97 -0.93
C PRO A 257 -12.76 8.21 0.37
N ASP A 258 -13.74 7.32 0.40
CA ASP A 258 -13.93 6.42 1.53
C ASP A 258 -12.78 5.42 1.61
N LEU A 259 -11.88 5.66 2.58
CA LEU A 259 -10.76 4.78 2.90
C LEU A 259 -11.15 3.68 3.89
N SER A 260 -12.24 3.87 4.65
CA SER A 260 -12.68 2.96 5.71
C SER A 260 -13.41 1.72 5.21
N THR A 261 -14.15 1.83 4.10
CA THR A 261 -14.79 0.66 3.47
C THR A 261 -13.78 -0.33 2.85
N PRO A 262 -12.74 0.12 2.13
CA PRO A 262 -11.76 -0.79 1.51
C PRO A 262 -10.58 -1.20 2.40
N MET A 263 -10.27 -0.42 3.43
CA MET A 263 -9.23 -0.75 4.40
C MET A 263 -9.92 -0.92 5.74
N ALA A 264 -9.78 -2.08 6.38
CA ALA A 264 -10.32 -2.32 7.71
C ALA A 264 -9.57 -1.46 8.75
N LEU A 265 -9.83 -0.15 8.78
CA LEU A 265 -9.16 0.81 9.64
C LEU A 265 -9.66 0.67 11.09
N PRO A 266 -8.78 0.83 12.10
CA PRO A 266 -9.21 0.82 13.49
C PRO A 266 -10.05 2.08 13.81
N PRO A 267 -11.06 2.00 14.70
CA PRO A 267 -11.96 3.12 15.00
C PRO A 267 -11.24 4.42 15.39
N VAL A 268 -10.17 4.34 16.19
CA VAL A 268 -9.37 5.50 16.61
C VAL A 268 -8.74 6.24 15.42
N PHE A 269 -8.29 5.51 14.41
CA PHE A 269 -7.75 6.11 13.20
C PHE A 269 -8.85 6.69 12.30
N THR A 270 -10.00 6.03 12.21
CA THR A 270 -11.17 6.58 11.50
C THR A 270 -11.65 7.88 12.13
N ALA A 271 -11.72 7.95 13.47
CA ALA A 271 -12.07 9.16 14.20
C ALA A 271 -11.06 10.30 13.92
N ALA A 272 -9.76 10.01 14.00
CA ALA A 272 -8.72 10.98 13.70
C ALA A 272 -8.79 11.50 12.25
N LEU A 273 -9.04 10.62 11.27
CA LEU A 273 -9.24 11.02 9.88
C LEU A 273 -10.48 11.90 9.68
N ASP A 274 -11.58 11.61 10.38
CA ASP A 274 -12.80 12.41 10.33
C ASP A 274 -12.60 13.80 10.98
N ALA A 275 -11.73 13.89 12.01
CA ALA A 275 -11.37 15.16 12.65
C ALA A 275 -10.55 16.08 11.73
N VAL A 276 -9.56 15.56 11.01
CA VAL A 276 -8.72 16.37 10.08
C VAL A 276 -9.39 16.65 8.73
N SER A 277 -10.35 15.81 8.34
CA SER A 277 -11.06 15.94 7.06
C SER A 277 -12.48 15.42 7.17
N PRO A 278 -13.42 16.27 7.63
CA PRO A 278 -14.82 15.88 7.78
C PRO A 278 -15.38 15.43 6.44
N SER A 279 -15.90 14.21 6.40
CA SER A 279 -16.58 13.68 5.20
C SER A 279 -17.83 14.52 4.93
N ALA A 280 -17.89 15.20 3.78
CA ALA A 280 -19.01 16.06 3.38
C ALA A 280 -20.41 15.36 3.32
N GLY A 281 -20.46 14.04 3.54
CA GLY A 281 -21.66 13.21 3.46
C GLY A 281 -22.32 12.81 4.79
N ARG A 282 -21.79 13.18 5.97
CA ARG A 282 -22.49 12.99 7.26
C ARG A 282 -23.13 14.28 7.77
N ARG A 283 -23.76 15.07 6.88
CA ARG A 283 -24.82 15.98 7.35
C ARG A 283 -25.96 15.10 7.83
N ARG A 284 -26.04 14.95 9.15
CA ARG A 284 -27.16 14.36 9.88
C ARG A 284 -28.48 14.73 9.19
N GLY A 285 -29.27 13.73 8.83
CA GLY A 285 -30.70 13.87 8.56
C GLY A 285 -31.46 14.22 9.85
N ALA A 286 -31.06 15.30 10.52
CA ALA A 286 -31.74 15.87 11.65
C ALA A 286 -32.37 17.20 11.17
N ALA A 287 -33.67 17.33 11.43
CA ALA A 287 -34.52 18.50 11.16
C ALA A 287 -35.07 18.66 9.72
N ARG A 288 -36.18 17.97 9.44
CA ARG A 288 -37.52 18.61 9.27
C ARG A 288 -38.59 17.54 9.01
N ARG A 289 -39.03 16.85 10.06
CA ARG A 289 -40.44 16.44 10.14
C ARG A 289 -41.24 17.71 10.44
N ARG A 290 -41.60 18.46 9.39
CA ARG A 290 -42.70 19.42 9.51
C ARG A 290 -43.99 18.63 9.38
N GLY A 291 -44.66 18.46 10.50
CA GLY A 291 -46.06 18.08 10.51
C GLY A 291 -46.90 19.14 9.82
N ARG A 292 -47.86 18.67 9.04
CA ARG A 292 -49.11 19.29 8.55
C ARG A 292 -49.51 18.45 7.33
N SER A 293 -50.71 17.93 7.16
CA SER A 293 -51.96 17.86 7.93
C SER A 293 -52.86 17.06 6.98
N VAL A 294 -53.55 16.06 7.50
CA VAL A 294 -54.52 15.26 6.76
C VAL A 294 -55.68 16.14 6.30
N PRO A 295 -56.13 16.09 5.02
CA PRO A 295 -57.48 16.47 4.65
C PRO A 295 -58.34 15.22 4.47
N THR A 296 -59.16 14.94 5.48
CA THR A 296 -60.36 14.12 5.38
C THR A 296 -61.47 14.92 4.71
N GLY A 297 -62.18 14.32 3.73
CA GLY A 297 -63.48 14.83 3.24
C GLY A 297 -63.61 14.83 1.71
N ARG A 298 -63.89 13.68 1.07
CA ARG A 298 -65.21 13.26 0.55
C ARG A 298 -65.85 14.22 -0.47
N MET A 299 -65.91 13.81 -1.75
CA MET A 299 -67.18 13.80 -2.49
C MET A 299 -67.13 12.90 -3.73
N ARG A 300 -68.19 12.11 -3.87
CA ARG A 300 -68.50 11.18 -4.96
C ARG A 300 -68.78 11.96 -6.25
N ARG A 301 -68.47 11.37 -7.41
CA ARG A 301 -69.42 11.23 -8.53
C ARG A 301 -68.92 10.20 -9.55
N CYS A 302 -69.84 9.29 -9.88
CA CYS A 302 -69.74 8.31 -10.94
C CYS A 302 -69.74 8.98 -12.33
N GLY A 303 -69.14 8.30 -13.30
CA GLY A 303 -69.81 8.06 -14.57
C GLY A 303 -69.01 8.34 -15.84
N ARG A 304 -68.73 7.25 -16.58
CA ARG A 304 -68.69 7.13 -18.06
C ARG A 304 -67.56 7.91 -18.77
N ALA A 305 -66.95 7.46 -19.86
CA ALA A 305 -67.09 6.32 -20.75
C ALA A 305 -65.74 6.09 -21.47
N ARG A 306 -65.60 4.85 -21.98
CA ARG A 306 -64.92 4.40 -23.22
C ARG A 306 -64.10 5.45 -23.96
N TRP A 307 -62.89 5.11 -24.39
CA TRP A 307 -62.54 4.98 -25.83
C TRP A 307 -61.41 3.95 -25.95
N SER A 308 -61.43 3.32 -27.11
CA SER A 308 -60.66 2.17 -27.60
C SER A 308 -59.14 2.38 -27.59
#